data_AF-A0A9Q3QWW0-F1
#
_entry.id   AF-A0A9Q3QWW0-F1
#
_cell.length_a   1.000
_cell.length_b   1.000
_cell.length_c   1.000
_cell.angle_alpha   90.00
_cell.angle_beta   90.00
_cell.angle_gamma   90.00
#
_symmetry.space_group_name_H-M   'P 1'
#
loop_
_entity.id
_entity.type
_entity.pdbx_description
1 polymer ?
#
loop_
_entity_poly.entity_id
_entity_poly.type
_entity_poly.pdbx_seq_one_letter_code
_entity_poly.pdbx_strand_id
1 'polypeptide(L)'
;MLGEIKYRLGGMLILLVGIVIAWVAIWQPLHQAELGADAVTWMPRIVVLIAVCAVFGFYFVVTGNRYPYRNVERQSLTTAGWILFAITALAAVAGFFWMDATLRSLGYS
;
A
#
# COMPACT_ATOMS: atom_id res chain seq x y z
N MET A 1 22.64 2.46 -16.70
CA MET A 1 22.40 3.40 -15.59
C MET A 1 21.10 4.21 -15.74
N LEU A 2 20.89 4.98 -16.82
CA LEU A 2 19.65 5.79 -17.01
C LEU A 2 18.34 4.98 -17.11
N GLY A 3 18.39 3.73 -17.58
CA GLY A 3 17.19 2.87 -17.61
C GLY A 3 16.71 2.48 -16.21
N GLU A 4 17.64 2.08 -15.33
CA GLU A 4 17.34 1.67 -13.96
C GLU A 4 16.86 2.83 -13.08
N ILE A 5 17.40 4.03 -13.29
CA ILE A 5 17.03 5.19 -12.48
C ILE A 5 15.58 5.61 -12.71
N LYS A 6 15.04 5.40 -13.92
CA LYS A 6 13.62 5.64 -14.22
C LYS A 6 12.70 4.76 -13.37
N TYR A 7 13.04 3.48 -13.20
CA TYR A 7 12.25 2.57 -12.35
C TYR A 7 12.33 2.96 -10.88
N ARG A 8 13.52 3.34 -10.39
CA ARG A 8 13.68 3.80 -9.00
C ARG A 8 12.91 5.08 -8.71
N LEU A 9 12.96 6.06 -9.63
CA LEU A 9 12.19 7.29 -9.55
C LEU A 9 10.67 7.01 -9.61
N GLY A 10 10.24 6.11 -10.49
CA GLY A 10 8.85 5.66 -10.55
C GLY A 10 8.41 5.02 -9.24
N GLY A 11 9.23 4.15 -8.65
CA GLY A 11 8.99 3.55 -7.34
C GLY A 11 8.87 4.59 -6.24
N MET A 12 9.74 5.60 -6.23
CA MET A 12 9.70 6.70 -5.26
C MET A 12 8.42 7.51 -5.39
N LEU A 13 7.98 7.81 -6.62
CA LEU A 13 6.73 8.50 -6.87
C LEU A 13 5.52 7.68 -6.39
N ILE A 14 5.52 6.36 -6.63
CA ILE A 14 4.48 5.46 -6.13
C ILE A 14 4.43 5.48 -4.59
N LEU A 15 5.58 5.46 -3.92
CA LEU A 15 5.64 5.56 -2.47
C LEU A 15 5.10 6.90 -1.96
N LEU A 16 5.47 8.01 -2.60
CA LEU A 16 4.95 9.33 -2.24
C LEU A 16 3.43 9.39 -2.37
N VAL A 17 2.87 8.84 -3.45
CA VAL A 17 1.41 8.72 -3.62
C VAL A 17 0.81 7.87 -2.51
N GLY A 18 1.42 6.73 -2.17
CA GLY A 18 0.98 5.87 -1.07
C GLY A 18 0.97 6.60 0.28
N ILE A 19 1.99 7.41 0.57
CA ILE A 19 2.09 8.21 1.80
C ILE A 19 0.96 9.26 1.86
N VAL A 20 0.73 9.99 0.76
CA VAL A 20 -0.34 10.99 0.69
C VAL A 20 -1.71 10.34 0.91
N ILE A 21 -1.95 9.19 0.27
CA ILE A 21 -3.20 8.45 0.45
C ILE A 21 -3.34 7.95 1.89
N ALA A 22 -2.29 7.39 2.48
CA ALA A 22 -2.31 6.92 3.87
C ALA A 22 -2.56 8.07 4.85
N TRP A 23 -1.99 9.25 4.60
CA TRP A 23 -2.24 10.44 5.41
C TRP A 23 -3.71 10.82 5.44
N VAL A 24 -4.34 10.90 4.27
CA VAL A 24 -5.76 11.31 4.16
C VAL A 24 -6.70 10.20 4.62
N ALA A 25 -6.43 8.94 4.26
CA ALA A 25 -7.40 7.87 4.40
C ALA A 25 -7.22 7.01 5.67
N ILE A 26 -6.08 7.10 6.34
CA ILE A 26 -5.78 6.38 7.59
C ILE A 26 -5.55 7.36 8.73
N TRP A 27 -4.60 8.29 8.58
CA TRP A 27 -4.23 9.20 9.67
C TRP A 27 -5.35 10.16 10.05
N GLN A 28 -6.00 10.82 9.08
CA GLN A 28 -7.08 11.76 9.41
C GLN A 28 -8.28 11.11 10.14
N PRO A 29 -8.84 9.98 9.67
CA PRO A 29 -9.93 9.30 10.39
C PRO A 29 -9.50 8.84 11.78
N LEU A 30 -8.28 8.34 11.92
CA LEU A 30 -7.75 7.92 13.22
C LEU A 30 -7.62 9.11 14.18
N HIS A 31 -7.10 10.23 13.70
CA HIS A 31 -6.98 11.44 14.49
C HIS A 31 -8.35 12.00 14.90
N GLN A 32 -9.35 11.94 14.02
CA GLN A 32 -10.74 12.30 14.37
C GLN A 32 -11.32 11.39 15.45
N ALA A 33 -11.04 10.08 15.38
CA ALA A 33 -11.44 9.10 16.37
C ALA A 33 -10.81 9.40 17.74
N GLU A 34 -9.51 9.73 17.77
CA GLU A 34 -8.79 10.11 18.99
C GLU A 34 -9.32 11.40 19.62
N LEU A 35 -9.83 12.33 18.81
CA LEU A 35 -10.47 13.56 19.28
C LEU A 35 -11.92 13.35 19.75
N GLY A 36 -12.44 12.13 19.68
CA GLY A 36 -13.79 11.79 20.15
C GLY A 36 -14.90 12.27 19.21
N ALA A 37 -14.67 12.29 17.90
CA ALA A 37 -15.71 12.62 16.92
C ALA A 37 -16.92 11.68 17.06
N ASP A 38 -18.14 12.20 16.88
CA ASP A 38 -19.38 11.41 17.03
C ASP A 38 -19.45 10.22 16.05
N ALA A 39 -18.86 10.36 14.86
CA ALA A 39 -18.77 9.30 13.86
C ALA A 39 -17.49 9.45 13.03
N VAL A 40 -16.88 8.31 12.68
CA VAL A 40 -15.65 8.26 11.88
C VAL A 40 -15.93 7.49 10.60
N THR A 41 -15.77 8.16 9.46
CA THR A 41 -15.92 7.52 8.15
C THR A 41 -14.55 7.16 7.60
N TRP A 42 -14.36 5.88 7.28
CA TRP A 42 -13.15 5.42 6.59
C TRP A 42 -13.51 4.43 5.49
N MET A 43 -12.59 4.23 4.54
CA MET A 43 -12.83 3.42 3.36
C MET A 43 -11.91 2.18 3.36
N PRO A 44 -12.38 0.99 3.78
CA PRO A 44 -11.55 -0.21 3.93
C PRO A 44 -10.75 -0.61 2.68
N ARG A 45 -11.36 -0.44 1.50
CA ARG A 45 -10.72 -0.78 0.22
C ARG A 45 -9.45 0.03 -0.07
N ILE A 46 -9.25 1.18 0.58
CA ILE A 46 -8.06 2.02 0.36
C ILE A 46 -6.78 1.35 0.87
N VAL A 47 -6.89 0.45 1.86
CA VAL A 47 -5.76 -0.28 2.42
C VAL A 47 -5.08 -1.15 1.36
N VAL A 48 -5.85 -1.70 0.42
CA VAL A 48 -5.31 -2.46 -0.72
C VAL A 48 -4.44 -1.56 -1.60
N LEU A 49 -4.91 -0.35 -1.91
CA LEU A 49 -4.14 0.60 -2.71
C LEU A 49 -2.85 1.03 -2.01
N ILE A 50 -2.92 1.32 -0.71
CA ILE A 50 -1.75 1.66 0.11
C ILE A 50 -0.76 0.49 0.13
N ALA A 51 -1.23 -0.74 0.30
CA ALA A 51 -0.40 -1.95 0.27
C ALA A 51 0.29 -2.13 -1.08
N VAL A 52 -0.44 -1.95 -2.20
CA VAL A 52 0.15 -2.00 -3.55
C VAL A 52 1.22 -0.92 -3.69
N CYS A 53 0.93 0.32 -3.31
CA CYS A 53 1.89 1.42 -3.39
C CYS A 53 3.14 1.15 -2.55
N ALA A 54 2.99 0.67 -1.32
CA ALA A 54 4.11 0.36 -0.44
C ALA A 54 4.98 -0.77 -1.02
N VAL A 55 4.36 -1.90 -1.38
CA VAL A 55 5.09 -3.10 -1.84
C VAL A 55 5.77 -2.85 -3.18
N PHE A 56 5.04 -2.37 -4.20
CA PHE A 56 5.62 -2.13 -5.51
C PHE A 56 6.54 -0.91 -5.54
N GLY A 57 6.19 0.16 -4.81
CA GLY A 57 7.04 1.33 -4.69
C GLY A 57 8.39 0.98 -4.07
N PHE A 58 8.39 0.25 -2.96
CA PHE A 58 9.63 -0.20 -2.31
C PHE A 58 10.43 -1.15 -3.21
N TYR A 59 9.75 -2.11 -3.84
CA TYR A 59 10.37 -3.04 -4.77
C TYR A 59 11.11 -2.33 -5.91
N PHE A 60 10.48 -1.36 -6.56
CA PHE A 60 11.10 -0.59 -7.65
C PHE A 60 12.23 0.32 -7.16
N VAL A 61 12.11 0.91 -5.98
CA VAL A 61 13.19 1.72 -5.38
C VAL A 61 14.42 0.88 -5.11
N VAL A 62 14.27 -0.32 -4.55
CA VAL A 62 15.40 -1.18 -4.16
C VAL A 62 16.01 -1.90 -5.36
N THR A 63 15.17 -2.55 -6.16
CA THR A 63 15.62 -3.48 -7.21
C THR A 63 15.66 -2.86 -8.61
N GLY A 64 15.01 -1.71 -8.83
CA GLY A 64 14.80 -1.16 -10.16
C GLY A 64 13.95 -2.12 -10.99
N ASN A 65 14.47 -2.55 -12.14
CA ASN A 65 13.85 -3.58 -13.00
C ASN A 65 14.75 -4.81 -13.17
N ARG A 66 15.56 -5.12 -12.16
CA ARG A 66 16.51 -6.23 -12.23
C ARG A 66 15.83 -7.59 -12.27
N TYR A 67 14.67 -7.69 -11.61
CA TYR A 67 13.82 -8.86 -11.62
C TYR A 67 12.48 -8.48 -12.25
N PRO A 68 12.06 -9.09 -13.36
CA PRO A 68 10.76 -8.77 -13.95
C PRO A 68 9.62 -9.39 -13.13
N TYR A 69 8.63 -8.58 -12.75
CA TYR A 69 7.45 -9.04 -11.99
C TYR A 69 6.34 -9.64 -12.88
N ARG A 70 6.37 -9.35 -14.19
CA ARG A 70 5.37 -9.80 -15.17
C ARG A 70 6.07 -10.36 -16.41
N ASN A 71 5.57 -11.49 -16.90
CA ASN A 71 5.86 -11.97 -18.24
C ASN A 71 4.82 -11.37 -19.20
N VAL A 72 5.28 -10.48 -20.10
CA VAL A 72 4.39 -9.73 -21.02
C VAL A 72 3.81 -10.66 -22.08
N GLU A 73 4.61 -11.57 -22.62
CA GLU A 73 4.22 -12.49 -23.71
C GLU A 73 3.14 -13.47 -23.24
N ARG A 74 3.29 -14.01 -22.03
CA ARG A 74 2.33 -14.96 -21.44
C ARG A 74 1.21 -14.30 -20.64
N GLN A 75 1.20 -12.96 -20.57
CA GLN A 75 0.28 -12.16 -19.75
C GLN A 75 0.18 -12.64 -18.29
N SER A 76 1.23 -13.24 -17.75
CA SER A 76 1.23 -13.89 -16.44
C SER A 76 2.23 -13.26 -15.47
N LEU A 77 2.04 -13.47 -14.17
CA LEU A 77 2.99 -13.09 -13.16
C LEU A 77 4.19 -14.05 -13.16
N THR A 78 5.39 -13.49 -12.95
CA THR A 78 6.58 -14.30 -12.66
C THR A 78 6.54 -14.76 -11.20
N THR A 79 7.49 -15.60 -10.79
CA THR A 79 7.66 -15.95 -9.36
C THR A 79 7.80 -14.70 -8.48
N ALA A 80 8.57 -13.69 -8.93
CA ALA A 80 8.67 -12.42 -8.23
C ALA A 80 7.32 -11.68 -8.17
N GLY A 81 6.55 -11.69 -9.26
CA GLY A 81 5.20 -11.12 -9.29
C GLY A 81 4.24 -11.79 -8.32
N TRP A 82 4.26 -13.12 -8.21
CA TRP A 82 3.45 -13.87 -7.25
C TRP A 82 3.85 -13.59 -5.80
N ILE A 83 5.15 -13.48 -5.52
CA ILE A 83 5.65 -13.09 -4.18
C ILE A 83 5.16 -11.68 -3.83
N LEU A 84 5.32 -10.71 -4.73
CA LEU A 84 4.85 -9.34 -4.51
C LEU A 84 3.33 -9.28 -4.30
N PHE A 85 2.57 -10.06 -5.06
CA PHE A 85 1.13 -10.17 -4.89
C PHE A 85 0.76 -10.74 -3.51
N ALA A 86 1.41 -11.83 -3.08
CA ALA A 86 1.18 -12.43 -1.77
C ALA A 86 1.49 -11.45 -0.63
N ILE A 87 2.62 -10.73 -0.70
CA ILE A 87 2.99 -9.71 0.29
C ILE A 87 1.95 -8.59 0.31
N THR A 88 1.49 -8.14 -0.86
CA THR A 88 0.46 -7.11 -0.98
C THR A 88 -0.85 -7.54 -0.34
N ALA A 89 -1.29 -8.78 -0.61
CA ALA A 89 -2.51 -9.33 -0.04
C ALA A 89 -2.42 -9.41 1.50
N LEU A 90 -1.30 -9.91 2.03
CA LEU A 90 -1.06 -9.99 3.47
C LEU A 90 -1.03 -8.59 4.11
N ALA A 91 -0.34 -7.63 3.50
CA ALA A 91 -0.28 -6.26 4.01
C ALA A 91 -1.66 -5.59 4.01
N ALA A 92 -2.48 -5.83 2.98
CA ALA A 92 -3.83 -5.29 2.90
C ALA A 92 -4.75 -5.86 3.99
N VAL A 93 -4.70 -7.19 4.20
CA VAL A 93 -5.48 -7.87 5.24
C VAL A 93 -5.03 -7.39 6.64
N ALA A 94 -3.72 -7.35 6.88
CA ALA A 94 -3.17 -6.88 8.15
C ALA A 94 -3.55 -5.41 8.44
N GLY A 95 -3.44 -4.53 7.44
CA GLY A 95 -3.82 -3.12 7.58
C GLY A 95 -5.32 -2.94 7.85
N PHE A 96 -6.17 -3.75 7.23
CA PHE A 96 -7.61 -3.73 7.51
C PHE A 96 -7.90 -4.11 8.96
N PHE A 97 -7.40 -5.26 9.41
CA PHE A 97 -7.64 -5.72 10.78
C PHE A 97 -7.04 -4.79 11.83
N TRP A 98 -5.88 -4.18 11.54
CA TRP A 98 -5.28 -3.19 12.43
C TRP A 98 -6.17 -1.94 12.58
N MET A 99 -6.66 -1.39 11.47
CA MET A 99 -7.53 -0.20 11.52
C MET A 99 -8.87 -0.50 12.20
N ASP A 100 -9.51 -1.64 11.87
CA ASP A 100 -10.75 -2.09 12.51
C ASP A 100 -10.57 -2.29 14.02
N ALA A 101 -9.51 -2.98 14.45
CA ALA A 101 -9.21 -3.18 15.86
C ALA A 101 -8.95 -1.85 16.60
N THR A 102 -8.26 -0.92 15.93
CA THR A 102 -7.93 0.38 16.53
C THR A 102 -9.18 1.24 16.69
N LEU A 103 -10.02 1.36 15.67
CA LEU A 103 -11.29 2.08 15.77
C LEU A 103 -12.22 1.47 16.83
N ARG A 104 -12.30 0.13 16.92
CA ARG A 104 -13.05 -0.55 17.98
C ARG A 104 -12.53 -0.26 19.37
N SER A 105 -11.20 -0.18 19.54
CA SER A 105 -10.61 0.19 20.83
C SER A 105 -10.95 1.62 21.25
N LEU A 106 -11.28 2.49 20.30
CA LEU A 106 -11.73 3.87 20.51
C LEU A 106 -13.26 4.00 20.63
N GLY A 107 -14.01 2.89 20.59
CA GLY A 107 -15.46 2.88 20.76
C GLY A 107 -16.28 2.97 19.46
N TYR A 108 -15.63 2.89 18.30
CA TYR A 108 -16.30 2.93 16.99
C TYR A 108 -16.59 1.51 16.47
N SER A 109 -17.71 1.35 15.76
CA SER A 109 -18.16 0.06 15.19
C SER A 109 -18.28 0.09 13.68
#